data_AF-A0A0G0D9S0-F1
#
_entry.id   AF-A0A0G0D9S0-F1
#
_cell.length_a   1.000
_cell.length_b   1.000
_cell.length_c   1.000
_cell.angle_alpha   90.00
_cell.angle_beta   90.00
_cell.angle_gamma   90.00
#
_symmetry.space_group_name_H-M   'P 1'
#
loop_
_entity.id
_entity.type
_entity.pdbx_description
1 polymer ?
#
loop_
_entity_poly.entity_id
_entity_poly.type
_entity_poly.pdbx_seq_one_letter_code
_entity_poly.pdbx_strand_id
1 'polypeptide(L)'
;MLSKEIAHALILIFTIVLTFILPKTNLAIVNSTGGLTSPFFFLIYFLLFSLTLILEPIISITTTITLIIFFLLSLPASQDFRTLMPIISLAFITPFAMFMGSEKIKNEKLKVKSEKTKEETFLFLSLLIKNHLKNIREAAQNFVGDHQLEIIKKSTTRMEKLIEKFEESRD
;
A
#
# COMPACT_ATOMS: atom_id res chain seq x y z
N MET A 1 5.15 -19.76 -11.77
CA MET A 1 6.56 -19.56 -12.19
C MET A 1 6.68 -18.31 -13.08
N LEU A 2 5.88 -18.20 -14.14
CA LEU A 2 5.82 -17.04 -15.07
C LEU A 2 5.60 -15.67 -14.40
N SER A 3 4.78 -15.60 -13.34
CA SER A 3 4.49 -14.33 -12.63
C SER A 3 5.70 -13.74 -11.90
N LYS A 4 6.61 -14.58 -11.38
CA LYS A 4 7.81 -14.10 -10.67
C LYS A 4 8.82 -13.48 -11.64
N GLU A 5 9.05 -14.11 -12.79
CA GLU A 5 10.01 -13.60 -13.78
C GLU A 5 9.54 -12.27 -14.40
N ILE A 6 8.24 -12.15 -14.67
CA ILE A 6 7.64 -10.89 -15.12
C ILE A 6 7.82 -9.80 -14.06
N ALA A 7 7.56 -10.11 -12.78
CA ALA A 7 7.78 -9.16 -11.69
C ALA A 7 9.25 -8.71 -11.58
N HIS A 8 10.21 -9.63 -11.67
CA HIS A 8 11.64 -9.28 -11.63
C HIS A 8 12.07 -8.47 -12.85
N ALA A 9 11.59 -8.80 -14.05
CA ALA A 9 11.88 -8.03 -15.26
C ALA A 9 11.31 -6.61 -15.17
N LEU A 10 10.10 -6.46 -14.63
CA LEU A 10 9.46 -5.15 -14.42
C LEU A 10 10.23 -4.33 -13.38
N ILE A 11 10.65 -4.95 -12.27
CA ILE A 11 11.51 -4.32 -11.25
C ILE A 11 12.85 -3.90 -11.86
N LEU A 12 13.46 -4.73 -12.71
CA LEU A 12 14.74 -4.43 -13.37
C LEU A 12 14.60 -3.22 -14.31
N ILE A 13 13.58 -3.22 -15.17
CA ILE A 13 13.29 -2.11 -16.08
C ILE A 13 13.03 -0.83 -15.27
N PHE A 14 12.23 -0.94 -14.22
CA PHE A 14 11.91 0.19 -13.35
C PHE A 14 13.16 0.74 -12.66
N THR A 15 14.03 -0.14 -12.17
CA THR A 15 15.31 0.23 -11.54
C THR A 15 16.25 0.93 -12.53
N ILE A 16 16.34 0.44 -13.77
CA ILE A 16 17.16 1.04 -14.82
C ILE A 16 16.64 2.42 -15.19
N VAL A 17 15.33 2.57 -15.43
CA VAL A 17 14.71 3.86 -15.75
C VAL A 17 14.92 4.86 -14.61
N LEU A 18 14.77 4.41 -13.37
CA LEU A 18 14.86 5.24 -12.18
C LEU A 18 16.29 5.65 -11.81
N THR A 19 17.26 4.76 -11.99
CA THR A 19 18.65 4.99 -11.59
C THR A 19 19.47 5.67 -12.69
N PHE A 20 19.16 5.39 -13.95
CA PHE A 20 19.95 5.90 -15.09
C PHE A 20 19.25 6.96 -15.91
N ILE A 21 17.96 6.78 -16.24
CA ILE A 21 17.30 7.67 -17.21
C ILE A 21 16.86 8.96 -16.52
N LEU A 22 16.15 8.85 -15.39
CA LEU A 22 15.57 10.01 -14.68
C LEU A 22 16.63 10.99 -14.14
N PRO A 23 17.74 10.56 -13.50
CA PRO A 23 18.79 11.47 -13.09
C PRO A 23 19.49 12.15 -14.28
N LYS A 24 19.73 11.42 -15.37
CA LYS A 24 20.42 11.92 -16.56
C LYS A 24 19.57 12.92 -17.35
N THR A 25 18.27 12.68 -17.48
CA THR A 25 17.33 13.63 -18.13
C THR A 25 17.13 14.87 -17.27
N ASN A 26 16.95 14.72 -15.96
CA ASN A 26 16.87 15.86 -15.06
C ASN A 26 18.16 16.69 -15.09
N LEU A 27 19.33 16.05 -15.17
CA LEU A 27 20.61 16.74 -15.32
C LEU A 27 20.69 17.54 -16.63
N ALA A 28 20.26 16.96 -17.76
CA ALA A 28 20.26 17.66 -19.05
C ALA A 28 19.36 18.91 -19.02
N ILE A 29 18.20 18.82 -18.37
CA ILE A 29 17.26 19.93 -18.19
C ILE A 29 17.84 20.98 -17.24
N VAL A 30 18.40 20.57 -16.11
CA VAL A 30 18.97 21.48 -15.11
C VAL A 30 20.20 22.19 -15.65
N ASN A 31 21.12 21.48 -16.29
CA ASN A 31 22.32 22.09 -16.88
C ASN A 31 22.02 23.02 -18.06
N SER A 32 20.93 22.80 -18.80
CA SER A 32 20.50 23.70 -19.88
C SER A 32 19.72 24.94 -19.40
N THR A 33 19.20 24.94 -18.16
CA THR A 33 18.32 26.01 -17.63
C THR A 33 18.90 26.81 -16.46
N GLY A 34 20.19 26.67 -16.15
CA GLY A 34 20.86 27.45 -15.11
C GLY A 34 21.28 26.66 -13.86
N GLY A 35 21.44 25.35 -13.97
CA GLY A 35 22.00 24.50 -12.94
C GLY A 35 21.17 24.46 -11.66
N LEU A 36 21.84 24.31 -10.52
CA LEU A 36 21.21 24.23 -9.19
C LEU A 36 20.43 25.50 -8.80
N THR A 37 20.69 26.63 -9.46
CA THR A 37 19.99 27.90 -9.22
C THR A 37 18.72 28.07 -10.07
N SER A 38 18.43 27.11 -10.95
CA SER A 38 17.25 27.14 -11.82
C SER A 38 15.97 26.96 -11.00
N PRO A 39 14.90 27.76 -11.22
CA PRO A 39 13.58 27.53 -10.65
C PRO A 39 13.03 26.13 -10.98
N PHE A 40 13.47 25.52 -12.08
CA PHE A 40 13.08 24.17 -12.47
C PHE A 40 13.65 23.07 -11.58
N PHE A 41 14.63 23.36 -10.70
CA PHE A 41 15.14 22.39 -9.75
C PHE A 41 14.06 21.85 -8.81
N PHE A 42 13.02 22.65 -8.53
CA PHE A 42 11.87 22.21 -7.74
C PHE A 42 11.16 20.98 -8.33
N LEU A 43 11.16 20.82 -9.65
CA LEU A 43 10.57 19.64 -10.29
C LEU A 43 11.26 18.34 -9.88
N ILE A 44 12.54 18.38 -9.51
CA ILE A 44 13.26 17.22 -9.00
C ILE A 44 12.74 16.82 -7.63
N TYR A 45 12.44 17.80 -6.76
CA TYR A 45 11.80 17.53 -5.48
C TYR A 45 10.40 16.96 -5.65
N PHE A 46 9.60 17.54 -6.54
CA PHE A 46 8.24 17.08 -6.81
C PHE A 46 8.22 15.67 -7.40
N LEU A 47 9.15 15.37 -8.31
CA LEU A 47 9.30 14.05 -8.91
C LEU A 47 9.76 13.03 -7.86
N LEU A 48 10.78 13.35 -7.06
CA LEU A 48 11.20 12.50 -5.95
C LEU A 48 10.05 12.24 -5.00
N PHE A 49 9.32 13.29 -4.59
CA PHE A 49 8.11 13.18 -3.77
C PHE A 49 7.09 12.22 -4.40
N SER A 50 6.76 12.39 -5.67
CA SER A 50 5.82 11.50 -6.38
C SER A 50 6.33 10.06 -6.41
N LEU A 51 7.64 9.84 -6.61
CA LEU A 51 8.26 8.52 -6.57
C LEU A 51 8.15 7.90 -5.17
N THR A 52 8.33 8.71 -4.11
CA THR A 52 8.24 8.22 -2.73
C THR A 52 6.85 7.68 -2.39
N LEU A 53 5.79 8.21 -3.02
CA LEU A 53 4.41 7.77 -2.82
C LEU A 53 4.10 6.46 -3.55
N ILE A 54 4.73 6.24 -4.71
CA ILE A 54 4.42 5.12 -5.59
C ILE A 54 5.30 3.91 -5.25
N LEU A 55 6.57 4.12 -4.92
CA LEU A 55 7.58 3.07 -4.76
C LEU A 55 7.75 2.60 -3.32
N GLU A 56 8.50 1.51 -3.16
CA GLU A 56 8.98 1.04 -1.87
C GLU A 56 10.03 1.99 -1.26
N PRO A 57 10.11 2.07 0.09
CA PRO A 57 11.03 2.97 0.79
C PRO A 57 12.48 2.82 0.34
N ILE A 58 12.94 1.58 0.13
CA ILE A 58 14.34 1.32 -0.24
C ILE A 58 14.71 1.97 -1.58
N ILE A 59 13.80 1.91 -2.56
CA ILE A 59 14.04 2.45 -3.90
C ILE A 59 14.05 3.98 -3.85
N SER A 60 13.17 4.56 -3.02
CA SER A 60 13.12 6.00 -2.83
C SER A 60 14.38 6.56 -2.14
N ILE A 61 14.88 5.86 -1.12
CA ILE A 61 16.11 6.20 -0.41
C ILE A 61 17.31 6.11 -1.35
N THR A 62 17.46 4.99 -2.09
CA THR A 62 18.59 4.81 -3.01
C THR A 62 18.58 5.85 -4.12
N THR A 63 17.41 6.22 -4.65
CA THR A 63 17.27 7.27 -5.67
C THR A 63 17.69 8.63 -5.11
N THR A 64 17.23 8.98 -3.90
CA THR A 64 17.56 10.26 -3.26
C THR A 64 19.07 10.36 -2.96
N ILE A 65 19.67 9.30 -2.40
CA ILE A 65 21.12 9.25 -2.12
C ILE A 65 21.93 9.32 -3.41
N THR A 66 21.53 8.57 -4.45
CA THR A 66 22.20 8.59 -5.75
C THR A 66 22.18 9.99 -6.35
N LEU A 67 21.05 10.69 -6.29
CA LEU A 67 20.95 12.07 -6.76
C LEU A 67 21.83 13.02 -5.94
N ILE A 68 21.85 12.90 -4.62
CA ILE A 68 22.72 13.72 -3.75
C ILE A 68 24.19 13.52 -4.11
N ILE A 69 24.66 12.26 -4.17
CA ILE A 69 26.05 11.93 -4.52
C ILE A 69 26.38 12.45 -5.92
N PHE A 70 25.48 12.25 -6.87
CA PHE A 70 25.67 12.65 -8.25
C PHE A 70 25.76 14.19 -8.40
N PHE A 71 24.87 14.95 -7.74
CA PHE A 71 24.94 16.40 -7.75
C PHE A 71 26.22 16.90 -7.05
N LEU A 72 26.66 16.26 -5.98
CA LEU A 72 27.92 16.60 -5.31
C LEU A 72 29.14 16.38 -6.22
N LEU A 73 29.17 15.29 -7.00
CA LEU A 73 30.25 15.01 -7.95
C LEU A 73 30.21 15.91 -9.20
N SER A 74 29.05 16.45 -9.55
CA SER A 74 28.87 17.32 -10.72
C SER A 74 29.13 18.81 -10.43
N LEU A 75 29.44 19.18 -9.17
CA LEU A 75 29.71 20.57 -8.79
C LEU A 75 31.10 21.03 -9.27
N PRO A 76 31.22 22.21 -9.90
CA PRO A 76 32.50 22.90 -10.12
C PRO A 76 33.28 23.13 -8.81
N ALA A 77 34.60 23.17 -8.87
CA ALA A 77 35.48 23.31 -7.68
C ALA A 77 35.36 24.65 -6.92
N SER A 78 34.76 25.69 -7.52
CA SER A 78 34.60 27.02 -6.94
C SER A 78 33.13 27.39 -6.76
N GLN A 79 32.48 26.84 -5.74
CA GLN A 79 31.04 27.01 -5.47
C GLN A 79 30.78 27.81 -4.20
N ASP A 80 29.80 28.70 -4.26
CA ASP A 80 29.30 29.44 -3.09
C ASP A 80 28.40 28.54 -2.23
N PHE A 81 28.36 28.75 -0.92
CA PHE A 81 27.53 27.94 -0.01
C PHE A 81 26.03 27.97 -0.39
N ARG A 82 25.58 29.06 -1.01
CA ARG A 82 24.19 29.22 -1.47
C ARG A 82 23.81 28.21 -2.55
N THR A 83 24.74 27.71 -3.35
CA THR A 83 24.46 26.72 -4.41
C THR A 83 24.34 25.30 -3.87
N LEU A 84 24.74 25.07 -2.61
CA LEU A 84 24.55 23.79 -1.90
C LEU A 84 23.17 23.66 -1.26
N MET A 85 22.45 24.77 -1.05
CA MET A 85 21.12 24.75 -0.42
C MET A 85 20.16 23.77 -1.09
N PRO A 86 20.05 23.71 -2.44
CA PRO A 86 19.15 22.77 -3.07
C PRO A 86 19.50 21.29 -2.80
N ILE A 87 20.79 20.97 -2.65
CA ILE A 87 21.26 19.62 -2.34
C ILE A 87 20.97 19.28 -0.87
N ILE A 88 21.16 20.24 0.04
CA ILE A 88 20.82 20.07 1.45
C ILE A 88 19.32 19.80 1.62
N SER A 89 18.47 20.47 0.85
CA SER A 89 17.02 20.22 0.85
C SER A 89 16.64 18.81 0.36
N LEU A 90 17.42 18.18 -0.54
CA LEU A 90 17.20 16.78 -0.93
C LEU A 90 17.37 15.83 0.27
N ALA A 91 18.29 16.13 1.19
CA ALA A 91 18.50 15.30 2.37
C ALA A 91 17.26 15.22 3.28
N PHE A 92 16.42 16.26 3.29
CA PHE A 92 15.15 16.29 4.02
C PHE A 92 14.04 15.48 3.36
N ILE A 93 14.15 15.16 2.06
CA ILE A 93 13.20 14.28 1.37
C ILE A 93 13.42 12.82 1.78
N THR A 94 14.65 12.42 2.11
CA THR A 94 14.98 11.03 2.52
C THR A 94 14.21 10.53 3.75
N PRO A 95 14.17 11.24 4.90
CA PRO A 95 13.39 10.78 6.06
C PRO A 95 11.88 10.79 5.77
N PHE A 96 11.41 11.75 4.97
CA PHE A 96 10.02 11.80 4.54
C PHE A 96 9.65 10.61 3.65
N ALA A 97 10.53 10.25 2.71
CA ALA A 97 10.40 9.08 1.84
C ALA A 97 10.28 7.78 2.64
N MET A 98 11.13 7.63 3.65
CA MET A 98 11.15 6.48 4.53
C MET A 98 9.82 6.35 5.29
N PHE A 99 9.35 7.46 5.86
CA PHE A 99 8.08 7.50 6.57
C PHE A 99 6.91 7.10 5.67
N MET A 100 6.76 7.76 4.52
CA MET A 100 5.65 7.50 3.59
C MET A 100 5.65 6.06 3.06
N GLY A 101 6.82 5.54 2.68
CA GLY A 101 6.94 4.15 2.23
C GLY A 101 6.58 3.16 3.35
N SER A 102 6.96 3.43 4.60
CA SER A 102 6.64 2.57 5.73
C SER A 102 5.14 2.55 6.05
N GLU A 103 4.47 3.70 5.98
CA GLU A 103 3.03 3.81 6.17
C GLU A 103 2.26 3.07 5.05
N LYS A 104 2.74 3.12 3.80
CA LYS A 104 2.17 2.32 2.71
C LYS A 104 2.21 0.81 3.01
N ILE A 105 3.37 0.29 3.39
CA ILE A 105 3.54 -1.13 3.74
C ILE A 105 2.65 -1.52 4.92
N LYS A 106 2.56 -0.67 5.94
CA LYS A 106 1.71 -0.87 7.10
C LYS A 106 0.22 -0.90 6.70
N ASN A 107 -0.20 -0.01 5.81
CA ASN A 107 -1.58 0.06 5.34
C ASN A 107 -1.96 -1.18 4.50
N GLU A 108 -1.05 -1.65 3.64
CA GLU A 108 -1.23 -2.91 2.90
C GLU A 108 -1.39 -4.11 3.86
N LYS A 109 -0.56 -4.20 4.90
CA LYS A 109 -0.69 -5.25 5.93
C LYS A 109 -2.02 -5.16 6.69
N LEU A 110 -2.46 -3.94 7.04
CA LEU A 110 -3.74 -3.73 7.69
C LEU A 110 -4.91 -4.12 6.80
N LYS A 111 -4.84 -3.83 5.49
CA LYS A 111 -5.85 -4.24 4.51
C LYS A 111 -5.95 -5.76 4.40
N VAL A 112 -4.82 -6.45 4.22
CA VAL A 112 -4.79 -7.93 4.17
C VAL A 112 -5.31 -8.54 5.47
N LYS A 113 -4.91 -8.00 6.63
CA LYS A 113 -5.42 -8.46 7.92
C LYS A 113 -6.93 -8.26 8.04
N SER A 114 -7.44 -7.10 7.65
CA SER A 114 -8.87 -6.80 7.64
C SER A 114 -9.64 -7.76 6.72
N GLU A 115 -9.14 -8.02 5.52
CA GLU A 115 -9.75 -8.97 4.58
C GLU A 115 -9.80 -10.39 5.18
N LYS A 116 -8.70 -10.84 5.78
CA LYS A 116 -8.65 -12.14 6.46
C LYS A 116 -9.64 -12.23 7.63
N THR A 117 -9.73 -11.20 8.47
CA THR A 117 -10.70 -11.16 9.57
C THR A 117 -12.15 -11.18 9.07
N LYS A 118 -12.44 -10.51 7.95
CA LYS A 118 -13.76 -10.60 7.30
C LYS A 118 -14.03 -12.03 6.82
N GLU A 119 -13.08 -12.68 6.17
CA GLU A 119 -13.19 -14.07 5.72
C GLU A 119 -13.46 -15.03 6.89
N GLU A 120 -12.69 -14.92 7.98
CA GLU A 120 -12.89 -15.71 9.20
C GLU A 120 -14.28 -15.48 9.82
N THR A 121 -14.76 -14.24 9.79
CA THR A 121 -16.11 -13.88 10.26
C THR A 121 -17.19 -14.54 9.40
N PHE A 122 -17.06 -14.48 8.07
CA PHE A 122 -18.00 -15.14 7.15
C PHE A 122 -17.99 -16.65 7.31
N LEU A 123 -16.82 -17.27 7.48
CA LEU A 123 -16.69 -18.70 7.73
C LEU A 123 -17.41 -19.09 9.03
N PHE A 124 -17.17 -18.34 10.11
CA PHE A 124 -17.83 -18.57 11.40
C PHE A 124 -19.35 -18.44 11.30
N LEU A 125 -19.86 -17.38 10.68
CA LEU A 125 -21.30 -17.18 10.45
C LEU A 125 -21.91 -18.31 9.61
N SER A 126 -21.21 -18.73 8.55
CA SER A 126 -21.66 -19.84 7.69
C SER A 126 -21.78 -21.16 8.44
N LEU A 127 -20.84 -21.45 9.35
CA LEU A 127 -20.88 -22.64 10.20
C LEU A 127 -22.05 -22.60 11.19
N LEU A 128 -22.30 -21.44 11.81
CA LEU A 128 -23.44 -21.25 12.71
C LEU A 128 -24.78 -21.44 11.99
N ILE A 129 -24.95 -20.79 10.83
CA ILE A 129 -26.14 -20.91 10.01
C ILE A 129 -26.33 -22.37 9.58
N LYS A 130 -25.27 -23.04 9.11
CA LYS A 130 -25.33 -24.46 8.74
C LYS A 130 -25.83 -25.33 9.90
N ASN A 131 -25.38 -25.06 11.13
CA ASN A 131 -25.83 -25.78 12.31
C ASN A 131 -27.31 -25.53 12.62
N HIS A 132 -27.77 -24.27 12.56
CA HIS A 132 -29.18 -23.94 12.74
C HIS A 132 -30.07 -24.54 11.64
N LEU A 133 -29.63 -24.54 10.38
CA LEU A 133 -30.31 -25.19 9.27
C LEU A 133 -30.41 -26.71 9.46
N LYS A 134 -29.35 -27.33 9.99
CA LYS A 134 -29.37 -28.77 10.33
C LYS A 134 -30.43 -29.06 11.39
N ASN A 135 -30.50 -28.26 12.46
CA ASN A 135 -31.51 -28.42 13.50
C ASN A 135 -32.94 -28.24 12.96
N ILE A 136 -33.15 -27.26 12.09
CA ILE A 136 -34.45 -27.03 11.42
C ILE A 136 -34.82 -28.23 10.55
N ARG A 137 -33.88 -28.73 9.75
CA ARG A 137 -34.09 -29.89 8.88
C ARG A 137 -34.46 -31.13 9.70
N GLU A 138 -33.75 -31.41 10.79
CA GLU A 138 -34.02 -32.56 11.65
C GLU A 138 -35.38 -32.45 12.35
N ALA A 139 -35.74 -31.27 12.86
CA ALA A 139 -37.04 -31.02 13.47
C ALA A 139 -38.20 -31.11 12.47
N ALA A 140 -38.00 -30.62 11.24
CA ALA A 140 -38.99 -30.72 10.16
C ALA A 140 -39.19 -32.16 9.67
N GLN A 141 -38.11 -32.94 9.55
CA GLN A 141 -38.17 -34.35 9.16
C GLN A 141 -38.86 -35.23 10.22
N ASN A 142 -38.69 -34.90 11.50
CA ASN A 142 -39.27 -35.64 12.63
C ASN A 142 -40.44 -34.89 13.28
N PHE A 143 -41.21 -34.14 12.48
CA PHE A 143 -42.26 -33.27 12.99
C PHE A 143 -43.44 -34.08 13.52
N VAL A 144 -43.63 -34.05 14.86
CA VAL A 144 -44.73 -34.76 15.54
C VAL A 144 -45.63 -33.81 16.34
N GLY A 145 -45.19 -32.57 16.60
CA GLY A 145 -45.97 -31.58 17.35
C GLY A 145 -45.14 -30.40 17.88
N ASP A 146 -45.66 -29.74 18.91
CA ASP A 146 -45.22 -28.42 19.40
C ASP A 146 -43.73 -28.32 19.74
N HIS A 147 -43.11 -29.40 20.25
CA HIS A 147 -41.69 -29.40 20.58
C HIS A 147 -40.79 -29.11 19.36
N GLN A 148 -41.10 -29.72 18.22
CA GLN A 148 -40.31 -29.52 17.00
C GLN A 148 -40.57 -28.15 16.38
N LEU A 149 -41.81 -27.65 16.49
CA LEU A 149 -42.16 -26.30 16.11
C LEU A 149 -41.35 -25.25 16.90
N GLU A 150 -41.16 -25.48 18.21
CA GLU A 150 -40.35 -24.61 19.06
C GLU A 150 -38.87 -24.60 18.65
N ILE A 151 -38.30 -25.77 18.31
CA ILE A 151 -36.91 -25.89 17.84
C ILE A 151 -36.70 -25.13 16.52
N ILE A 152 -37.65 -25.24 15.59
CA ILE A 152 -37.62 -24.51 14.32
C ILE A 152 -37.68 -23.00 14.61
N LYS A 153 -38.68 -22.54 15.37
CA LYS A 153 -38.85 -21.12 15.71
C LYS A 153 -37.60 -20.53 16.36
N LYS A 154 -37.04 -21.21 17.36
CA LYS A 154 -35.83 -20.78 18.07
C LYS A 154 -34.61 -20.72 17.16
N SER A 155 -34.46 -21.68 16.26
CA SER A 155 -33.33 -21.71 15.31
C SER A 155 -33.45 -20.60 14.28
N THR A 156 -34.64 -20.34 13.76
CA THR A 156 -34.91 -19.23 12.83
C THR A 156 -34.66 -17.87 13.48
N THR A 157 -35.22 -17.61 14.67
CA THR A 157 -34.99 -16.34 15.39
C THR A 157 -33.52 -16.13 15.73
N ARG A 158 -32.76 -17.19 16.01
CA ARG A 158 -31.31 -17.07 16.24
C ARG A 158 -30.56 -16.72 14.97
N MET A 159 -30.94 -17.30 13.82
CA MET A 159 -30.35 -16.91 12.53
C MET A 159 -30.67 -15.46 12.17
N GLU A 160 -31.91 -15.02 12.34
CA GLU A 160 -32.32 -13.63 12.10
C GLU A 160 -31.48 -12.65 12.91
N LYS A 161 -31.32 -12.88 14.22
CA LYS A 161 -30.48 -12.03 15.09
C LYS A 161 -29.00 -12.02 14.69
N LEU A 162 -28.48 -13.14 14.16
CA LEU A 162 -27.09 -13.20 13.68
C LEU A 162 -26.92 -12.40 12.39
N ILE A 163 -27.92 -12.40 11.51
CA ILE A 163 -27.93 -11.61 10.27
C ILE A 163 -28.05 -10.12 10.60
N GLU A 164 -29.00 -9.73 11.44
CA GLU A 164 -29.22 -8.34 11.88
C GLU A 164 -27.96 -7.74 12.51
N LYS A 165 -27.34 -8.45 13.46
CA LYS A 165 -26.07 -8.03 14.08
C LYS A 165 -24.92 -7.87 13.07
N PHE A 166 -24.92 -8.66 11.99
CA PHE A 166 -23.92 -8.54 10.93
C PHE A 166 -24.19 -7.33 10.04
N GLU A 167 -25.45 -7.05 9.71
CA GLU A 167 -25.87 -5.87 8.95
C GLU A 167 -25.54 -4.56 9.69
N GLU A 168 -25.88 -4.48 10.98
CA GLU A 168 -25.55 -3.32 11.84
C GLU A 168 -24.04 -3.06 11.96
N SER A 169 -23.20 -4.07 11.78
CA SER A 169 -21.74 -3.92 11.83
C SER A 169 -21.11 -3.35 10.55
N ARG A 170 -21.90 -3.15 9.48
CA ARG A 170 -21.44 -2.62 8.18
C ARG A 170 -21.74 -1.14 7.97
N ASP A 171 -22.62 -0.54 8.77
CA ASP A 171 -22.95 0.90 8.78
C ASP A 171 -22.10 1.68 9.80
#